data_AF-A0AA46ZXS0-F1
#
_entry.id   AF-A0AA46ZXS0-F1
#
_cell.length_a   1.000
_cell.length_b   1.000
_cell.length_c   1.000
_cell.angle_alpha   90.00
_cell.angle_beta   90.00
_cell.angle_gamma   90.00
#
_symmetry.space_group_name_H-M   'P 1'
#
loop_
_entity.id
_entity.type
_entity.pdbx_description
1 polymer ?
#
loop_
_entity_poly.entity_id
_entity_poly.type
_entity_poly.pdbx_seq_one_letter_code
_entity_poly.pdbx_strand_id
1 'polypeptide(L)' 'MTIRRKETVRYSDCFKLSIVEEIEKNGLSIANCRRKYGIGGSTTIQKWLKKYGKNHLLNK' A
#
# COMPACT_ATOMS: atom_id res chain seq x y z
N MET A 1 -9.20 -11.54 27.07
CA MET A 1 -8.26 -11.25 25.97
C MET A 1 -9.06 -11.09 24.69
N THR A 2 -9.19 -9.86 24.16
CA THR A 2 -9.99 -9.62 22.94
C THR A 2 -9.24 -10.10 21.71
N ILE A 3 -9.74 -11.17 21.08
CA ILE A 3 -9.24 -11.68 19.80
C ILE A 3 -9.51 -10.61 18.74
N ARG A 4 -8.52 -9.79 18.40
CA ARG A 4 -8.60 -8.88 17.25
C ARG A 4 -8.65 -9.74 15.99
N ARG A 5 -9.87 -10.00 15.49
CA ARG A 5 -10.08 -10.61 14.18
C ARG A 5 -9.35 -9.75 13.15
N LYS A 6 -8.29 -10.30 12.56
CA LYS A 6 -7.56 -9.65 11.48
C LYS A 6 -8.40 -9.83 10.22
N GLU A 7 -9.27 -8.88 9.93
CA GLU A 7 -10.01 -8.86 8.67
C GLU A 7 -8.99 -8.90 7.53
N THR A 8 -8.97 -10.03 6.82
CA THR A 8 -8.05 -10.23 5.71
C THR A 8 -8.64 -9.51 4.51
N VAL A 9 -8.37 -8.21 4.39
CA VAL A 9 -8.79 -7.42 3.25
C VAL A 9 -8.07 -7.94 2.01
N ARG A 10 -8.80 -8.61 1.13
CA ARG A 10 -8.31 -9.10 -0.16
C ARG A 10 -8.42 -7.95 -1.16
N TYR A 11 -7.28 -7.40 -1.54
CA TYR A 11 -7.19 -6.41 -2.60
C TYR A 11 -6.93 -7.09 -3.94
N SER A 12 -7.70 -6.76 -4.96
CA SER A 12 -7.47 -7.20 -6.33
C SER A 12 -6.15 -6.63 -6.87
N ASP A 13 -5.49 -7.35 -7.77
CA ASP A 13 -4.19 -6.93 -8.32
C ASP A 13 -4.27 -5.62 -9.09
N CYS A 14 -5.38 -5.34 -9.79
CA CYS A 14 -5.63 -4.05 -10.43
C CYS A 14 -5.64 -2.88 -9.41
N PHE A 15 -6.20 -3.10 -8.23
CA PHE A 15 -6.23 -2.10 -7.17
C PHE A 15 -4.83 -1.84 -6.61
N LYS A 16 -4.04 -2.90 -6.42
CA LYS A 16 -2.63 -2.76 -5.98
C LYS A 16 -1.81 -1.99 -7.01
N LEU A 17 -1.98 -2.30 -8.30
CA LEU A 17 -1.31 -1.61 -9.40
C LEU A 17 -1.70 -0.14 -9.47
N SER A 18 -2.99 0.17 -9.41
CA SER A 18 -3.49 1.56 -9.43
C SER A 18 -2.88 2.40 -8.31
N ILE A 19 -2.76 1.84 -7.10
CA ILE A 19 -2.10 2.51 -5.97
C ILE A 19 -0.60 2.71 -6.22
N VAL A 20 0.09 1.70 -6.74
CA VAL A 20 1.53 1.77 -7.02
C VAL A 20 1.83 2.80 -8.11
N GLU A 21 1.03 2.84 -9.17
CA GLU A 21 1.12 3.85 -10.23
C GLU A 21 0.80 5.26 -9.72
N GLU A 22 -0.18 5.40 -8.82
CA GLU A 22 -0.51 6.71 -8.26
C GLU A 22 0.62 7.23 -7.33
N ILE A 23 1.26 6.34 -6.57
CA ILE A 23 2.46 6.67 -5.78
C ILE A 23 3.61 7.12 -6.69
N GLU A 24 3.81 6.43 -7.82
CA GLU A 24 4.85 6.78 -8.80
C GLU A 24 4.56 8.12 -9.50
N LYS A 25 3.32 8.34 -9.97
CA LYS A 25 2.93 9.55 -10.69
C LYS A 25 2.81 10.78 -9.79
N ASN A 26 2.18 10.65 -8.62
CA ASN A 26 1.99 11.79 -7.72
C ASN A 26 3.18 12.02 -6.77
N GLY A 27 4.17 11.13 -6.74
CA GLY A 27 5.25 11.18 -5.75
C GLY A 27 4.75 11.13 -4.31
N LEU A 28 3.56 10.54 -4.10
CA LEU A 28 2.91 10.50 -2.79
C LEU A 28 3.63 9.55 -1.86
N SER A 29 3.99 10.00 -0.67
CA SER A 29 4.45 9.12 0.39
C SER A 29 3.41 8.05 0.72
N ILE A 30 3.88 6.84 1.03
CA ILE A 30 3.05 5.68 1.36
C ILE A 30 2.03 6.01 2.46
N ALA A 31 2.42 6.81 3.45
CA ALA A 31 1.54 7.24 4.53
C ALA A 31 0.37 8.10 4.03
N ASN A 32 0.60 8.96 3.04
CA ASN A 32 -0.42 9.84 2.50
C ASN A 32 -1.38 9.07 1.59
N CYS A 33 -0.83 8.21 0.72
CA CYS A 33 -1.61 7.29 -0.10
C CYS A 33 -2.49 6.38 0.79
N ARG A 34 -1.92 5.83 1.87
CA ARG A 34 -2.65 5.04 2.85
C ARG A 34 -3.83 5.78 3.47
N ARG A 35 -3.64 7.05 3.85
CA ARG A 35 -4.71 7.89 4.40
C ARG A 35 -5.80 8.17 3.35
N LYS A 36 -5.40 8.44 2.11
CA LYS A 36 -6.32 8.70 0.99
C LYS A 36 -7.21 7.49 0.67
N TYR A 37 -6.65 6.28 0.70
CA TYR A 37 -7.36 5.04 0.37
C TYR A 37 -7.88 4.25 1.59
N GLY A 38 -7.72 4.78 2.82
CA GLY A 38 -8.22 4.13 4.04
C GLY A 38 -7.56 2.79 4.37
N ILE A 39 -6.31 2.56 3.95
CA ILE A 39 -5.64 1.26 4.15
C ILE A 39 -5.10 1.18 5.59
N GLY A 40 -5.60 0.24 6.39
CA GLY A 40 -5.18 0.15 7.80
C GLY A 40 -3.71 -0.25 8.00
N GLY A 41 -3.14 -1.05 7.11
CA GLY A 41 -1.78 -1.57 7.26
C GLY A 41 -0.69 -0.63 6.77
N SER A 42 0.16 -0.15 7.67
CA SER A 42 1.34 0.68 7.37
C SER A 42 2.35 -0.02 6.45
N THR A 43 2.46 -1.35 6.54
CA THR A 43 3.37 -2.16 5.70
C THR A 43 2.69 -2.81 4.50
N THR A 44 1.36 -2.69 4.34
CA THR A 44 0.65 -3.37 3.24
C THR A 44 1.08 -2.82 1.88
N ILE A 45 1.14 -1.49 1.74
CA ILE A 45 1.56 -0.83 0.51
C ILE A 45 3.07 -1.05 0.27
N GLN A 46 3.90 -1.04 1.31
CA GLN A 46 5.33 -1.40 1.18
C GLN A 46 5.51 -2.82 0.65
N LYS A 47 4.69 -3.78 1.11
CA LYS A 47 4.71 -5.15 0.59
C LYS A 47 4.33 -5.21 -0.90
N TRP A 48 3.37 -4.39 -1.33
CA TRP A 48 3.02 -4.29 -2.75
C TRP A 48 4.18 -3.70 -3.55
N LEU A 49 4.72 -2.55 -3.14
CA LEU A 49 5.86 -1.92 -3.81
C LEU A 49 7.06 -2.86 -3.94
N LYS A 50 7.37 -3.61 -2.87
CA LYS A 50 8.42 -4.64 -2.89
C LYS A 50 8.09 -5.79 -3.84
N LYS A 51 6.82 -6.21 -3.91
CA LYS A 51 6.34 -7.27 -4.83
C LYS A 51 6.38 -6.82 -6.30
N TYR A 52 6.09 -5.56 -6.58
CA TYR A 52 6.12 -4.97 -7.92
C TYR A 52 7.51 -4.41 -8.31
N GLY A 53 8.55 -4.61 -7.47
CA GLY A 53 9.91 -4.19 -7.79
C GLY A 53 10.17 -2.67 -7.74
N LYS A 54 9.24 -1.89 -7.19
CA LYS A 54 9.30 -0.42 -7.11
C LYS A 54 10.11 0.06 -5.91
N ASN A 55 11.27 -0.55 -5.69
CA ASN A 55 12.16 -0.24 -4.56
C ASN A 55 12.78 1.16 -4.68
N HIS A 56 12.88 1.70 -5.90
CA HIS A 56 13.34 3.07 -6.12
C HIS A 56 12.40 4.13 -5.51
N LEU A 57 11.11 3.82 -5.29
CA LEU A 57 10.15 4.72 -4.64
C LEU A 57 10.28 4.71 -3.11
N LEU A 58 11.01 3.75 -2.54
CA LEU A 58 11.24 3.62 -1.09
C LEU A 58 12.50 4.34 -0.63
N ASN A 59 13.36 4.80 -1.54
CA ASN A 59 14.71 5.32 -1.23
C ASN A 59 14.80 6.85 -1.35
N LYS A 60 13.83 7.61 -0.84
CA LYS A 60 13.89 9.08 -0.82
C LYS A 60 13.70 9.65 0.57
#